data_AF-A0A5C8MBZ4-F1
#
_entry.id   AF-A0A5C8MBZ4-F1
#
_cell.length_a   1.000
_cell.length_b   1.000
_cell.length_c   1.000
_cell.angle_alpha   90.00
_cell.angle_beta   90.00
_cell.angle_gamma   90.00
#
_symmetry.space_group_name_H-M   'P 1'
#
loop_
_entity.id
_entity.type
_entity.pdbx_description
1 polymer ?
#
loop_
_entity_poly.entity_id
_entity_poly.type
_entity_poly.pdbx_seq_one_letter_code
_entity_poly.pdbx_strand_id
1 'polypeptide(L)'
;MKMTQAELSHLVFLSEVVLTGKKKSLMEETLQCLLYIVKSLEEIELPDMVVDQIEQLTALIESDLRSENERIQEIRGHLDWNQKNRKNP
;
A
#
# COMPACT_ATOMS: atom_id res chain seq x y z
N MET A 1 -11.02 8.80 22.83
CA MET A 1 -11.68 9.86 22.02
C MET A 1 -12.51 9.19 20.94
N LYS A 2 -13.64 9.78 20.53
CA LYS A 2 -14.43 9.31 19.38
C LYS A 2 -14.19 10.28 18.24
N MET A 3 -13.88 9.79 17.04
CA MET A 3 -13.91 10.61 15.83
C MET A 3 -15.35 10.79 15.36
N THR A 4 -15.64 11.97 14.86
CA THR A 4 -16.92 12.38 14.28
C THR A 4 -16.92 12.20 12.77
N GLN A 5 -18.11 12.16 12.17
CA GLN A 5 -18.26 12.13 10.72
C GLN A 5 -17.60 13.34 10.03
N ALA A 6 -17.62 14.51 10.68
CA ALA A 6 -16.97 15.71 10.17
C ALA A 6 -15.45 15.56 10.09
N GLU A 7 -14.83 14.97 11.11
CA GLU A 7 -13.38 14.70 11.13
C GLU A 7 -12.98 13.65 10.08
N LEU A 8 -13.79 12.61 9.89
CA LEU A 8 -13.59 11.62 8.82
C LEU A 8 -13.73 12.25 7.43
N SER A 9 -14.75 13.10 7.24
CA SER A 9 -14.95 13.83 5.97
C SER A 9 -13.78 14.75 5.66
N HIS A 10 -13.20 15.39 6.67
CA HIS A 10 -12.00 16.20 6.50
C HIS A 10 -10.79 15.35 6.10
N LEU A 11 -10.62 14.15 6.68
CA LEU A 11 -9.55 13.24 6.28
C LEU A 11 -9.71 12.75 4.83
N VAL A 12 -10.94 12.49 4.38
CA VAL A 12 -11.22 12.17 2.97
C VAL A 12 -10.78 13.32 2.06
N PHE A 13 -11.19 14.55 2.38
CA PHE A 13 -10.78 15.73 1.63
C PHE A 13 -9.25 15.89 1.56
N LEU A 14 -8.55 15.73 2.69
CA LEU A 14 -7.09 15.79 2.71
C LEU A 14 -6.46 14.71 1.85
N SER A 15 -7.01 13.50 1.86
CA SER A 15 -6.55 12.38 1.02
C SER A 15 -6.68 12.71 -0.47
N GLU A 16 -7.81 13.29 -0.89
CA GLU A 16 -8.02 13.73 -2.27
C GLU A 16 -7.05 14.82 -2.71
N VAL A 17 -6.78 15.80 -1.83
CA VAL A 17 -5.79 16.86 -2.08
C VAL A 17 -4.39 16.27 -2.23
N VAL A 18 -4.00 15.31 -1.38
CA VAL A 18 -2.70 14.63 -1.44
C VAL A 18 -2.55 13.86 -2.75
N LEU A 19 -3.58 13.10 -3.14
CA LEU A 19 -3.60 12.33 -4.39
C LEU A 19 -3.52 13.24 -5.62
N THR A 20 -4.42 14.22 -5.71
CA THR A 20 -4.51 15.15 -6.86
C THR A 20 -3.25 16.00 -6.97
N GLY A 21 -2.74 16.47 -5.84
CA GLY A 21 -1.51 17.26 -5.77
C GLY A 21 -0.22 16.45 -5.88
N LYS A 22 -0.30 15.11 -6.01
CA LYS A 22 0.83 14.17 -6.04
C LYS A 22 1.83 14.43 -4.91
N LYS A 23 1.33 14.74 -3.71
CA LYS A 23 2.14 15.15 -2.55
C LYS A 23 2.74 13.94 -1.87
N LYS A 24 3.77 13.33 -2.49
CA LYS A 24 4.44 12.11 -1.97
C LYS A 24 4.82 12.21 -0.49
N SER A 25 5.30 13.37 -0.05
CA SER A 25 5.71 13.61 1.35
C SER A 25 4.57 13.63 2.37
N LEU A 26 3.32 13.59 1.93
CA LEU A 26 2.14 13.53 2.81
C LEU A 26 1.36 12.22 2.61
N MET A 27 1.76 11.39 1.62
CA MET A 27 1.08 10.13 1.32
C MET A 27 1.27 9.12 2.45
N GLU A 28 2.46 9.09 3.06
CA GLU A 28 2.76 8.18 4.15
C GLU A 28 1.88 8.45 5.37
N GLU A 29 1.81 9.71 5.82
CA GLU A 29 1.00 10.13 6.95
C GLU A 29 -0.49 9.89 6.69
N THR A 30 -0.95 10.17 5.46
CA THR A 30 -2.34 9.94 5.05
C THR A 30 -2.69 8.46 5.10
N LEU A 31 -1.84 7.59 4.52
CA LEU A 31 -2.01 6.15 4.57
C LEU A 31 -1.99 5.62 6.01
N GLN A 32 -1.11 6.17 6.85
CA GLN A 32 -1.01 5.79 8.26
C GLN A 32 -2.29 6.12 9.03
N CYS A 33 -2.90 7.29 8.79
CA CYS A 33 -4.20 7.64 9.38
C CYS A 33 -5.29 6.66 8.96
N LEU A 34 -5.41 6.37 7.66
CA LEU A 34 -6.42 5.44 7.13
C LEU A 34 -6.22 4.03 7.71
N LEU A 35 -4.97 3.56 7.79
CA LEU A 35 -4.64 2.26 8.36
C LEU A 35 -5.09 2.13 9.82
N TYR A 36 -4.88 3.17 10.63
CA TYR A 36 -5.33 3.14 12.03
C TYR A 36 -6.84 3.10 12.16
N ILE A 37 -7.56 3.83 11.30
CA ILE A 37 -9.03 3.79 11.28
C ILE A 37 -9.49 2.38 10.93
N VAL A 38 -9.00 1.81 9.82
CA VAL A 38 -9.42 0.46 9.37
C VAL A 38 -9.08 -0.60 10.42
N LYS A 39 -7.90 -0.55 11.04
CA LYS A 39 -7.53 -1.49 12.13
C LYS A 39 -8.43 -1.41 13.36
N SER A 40 -9.13 -0.30 13.57
CA SER A 40 -10.05 -0.11 14.69
C SER A 40 -11.47 -0.61 14.42
N LEU A 41 -11.76 -0.99 13.18
CA LEU A 41 -13.07 -1.48 12.75
C LEU A 41 -12.99 -3.01 12.64
N GLU A 42 -13.84 -3.73 13.39
CA GLU A 42 -13.87 -5.19 13.37
C GLU A 42 -14.55 -5.72 12.11
N GLU A 43 -15.68 -5.13 11.73
CA GLU A 43 -16.42 -5.41 10.50
C GLU A 43 -16.97 -4.09 9.91
N ILE A 44 -17.09 -4.02 8.59
CA ILE A 44 -17.60 -2.85 7.86
C ILE A 44 -18.53 -3.34 6.76
N GLU A 45 -19.75 -2.80 6.72
CA GLU A 45 -20.64 -2.94 5.57
C GLU A 45 -20.33 -1.85 4.54
N LEU A 46 -20.07 -2.26 3.30
CA LEU A 46 -19.78 -1.36 2.18
C LEU A 46 -20.70 -1.67 1.00
N PRO A 47 -21.05 -0.68 0.18
CA PRO A 47 -21.75 -0.93 -1.09
C PRO A 47 -20.91 -1.82 -2.02
N ASP A 48 -21.56 -2.72 -2.77
CA ASP A 48 -20.89 -3.67 -3.67
C ASP A 48 -19.86 -3.00 -4.60
N MET A 49 -20.23 -1.88 -5.22
CA MET A 49 -19.34 -1.11 -6.09
C MET A 49 -18.04 -0.66 -5.39
N VAL A 50 -18.10 -0.33 -4.09
CA VAL A 50 -16.92 0.06 -3.31
C VAL A 50 -16.06 -1.17 -3.02
N VAL A 51 -16.67 -2.31 -2.71
CA VAL A 51 -15.98 -3.58 -2.51
C VAL A 51 -15.22 -3.97 -3.79
N ASP A 52 -15.90 -3.97 -4.94
CA ASP A 52 -15.29 -4.29 -6.24
C ASP A 52 -14.08 -3.41 -6.53
N GLN A 53 -14.17 -2.11 -6.23
CA GLN A 53 -13.08 -1.17 -6.45
C GLN A 53 -11.89 -1.46 -5.52
N ILE A 54 -12.15 -1.80 -4.25
CA ILE A 54 -11.10 -2.19 -3.30
C ILE A 54 -10.43 -3.50 -3.73
N GLU A 55 -11.19 -4.49 -4.17
CA GLU A 55 -10.64 -5.77 -4.65
C GLU A 55 -9.73 -5.56 -5.87
N GLN A 56 -10.15 -4.74 -6.84
CA GLN A 56 -9.33 -4.41 -8.01
C GLN A 56 -8.02 -3.71 -7.63
N LEU A 57 -8.09 -2.71 -6.73
CA LEU A 57 -6.90 -2.01 -6.26
C LEU A 57 -5.97 -2.94 -5.47
N THR A 58 -6.53 -3.80 -4.62
CA THR A 58 -5.77 -4.80 -3.86
C THR A 58 -5.03 -5.75 -4.79
N ALA A 59 -5.72 -6.29 -5.80
CA ALA A 59 -5.11 -7.19 -6.78
C ALA A 59 -3.95 -6.52 -7.55
N LEU A 60 -4.11 -5.24 -7.92
CA LEU A 60 -3.05 -4.47 -8.57
C LEU A 60 -1.83 -4.30 -7.65
N ILE A 61 -2.05 -3.88 -6.40
CA ILE A 61 -0.99 -3.71 -5.41
C ILE A 61 -0.26 -5.03 -5.16
N GLU A 62 -0.98 -6.12 -4.97
CA GLU A 62 -0.39 -7.44 -4.74
C GLU A 62 0.40 -7.95 -5.94
N SER A 63 -0.08 -7.70 -7.15
CA SER A 63 0.64 -8.02 -8.38
C SER A 63 1.97 -7.27 -8.45
N ASP A 64 1.94 -5.95 -8.23
CA ASP A 64 3.14 -5.12 -8.27
C ASP A 64 4.16 -5.56 -7.21
N LEU A 65 3.72 -5.78 -5.97
CA LEU A 65 4.58 -6.26 -4.88
C LEU A 65 5.20 -7.62 -5.19
N ARG A 66 4.43 -8.53 -5.80
CA ARG A 66 4.94 -9.84 -6.21
C ARG A 66 6.02 -9.71 -7.27
N SER A 67 5.78 -8.91 -8.32
CA SER A 67 6.77 -8.65 -9.37
C SER A 67 8.04 -7.99 -8.82
N GLU A 68 7.91 -7.05 -7.88
CA GLU A 68 9.06 -6.45 -7.21
C GLU A 68 9.87 -7.48 -6.41
N ASN A 69 9.19 -8.37 -5.68
CA ASN A 69 9.85 -9.41 -4.90
C ASN A 69 10.56 -10.43 -5.80
N GLU A 70 9.93 -10.89 -6.88
CA GLU A 70 10.54 -11.78 -7.88
C GLU A 70 11.83 -11.17 -8.44
N ARG A 71 11.77 -9.90 -8.85
CA ARG A 71 12.95 -9.15 -9.32
C ARG A 71 14.06 -9.10 -8.26
N ILE A 72 13.73 -8.89 -6.99
CA ILE A 72 14.73 -8.88 -5.90
C ILE A 72 15.37 -10.27 -5.73
N GLN A 73 14.60 -11.35 -5.82
CA GLN A 73 15.13 -12.71 -5.70
C GLN A 73 16.06 -13.06 -6.87
N GLU A 74 15.72 -12.66 -8.10
CA GLU A 74 16.60 -12.83 -9.26
C GLU A 74 17.94 -12.12 -9.08
N ILE A 75 17.91 -10.86 -8.63
CA ILE A 75 19.12 -10.09 -8.35
C ILE A 75 20.00 -10.80 -7.31
N ARG A 76 19.39 -11.30 -6.22
CA ARG A 76 20.11 -12.06 -5.19
C ARG A 76 20.71 -13.35 -5.75
N GLY A 77 19.96 -14.09 -6.57
CA GLY A 77 20.44 -15.30 -7.24
C GLY A 77 21.66 -15.05 -8.12
N HIS A 78 21.67 -13.96 -8.89
CA HIS A 78 22.83 -13.57 -9.72
C HIS A 78 24.03 -13.14 -8.88
N LEU A 79 23.82 -12.40 -7.80
CA LEU A 79 24.91 -11.99 -6.89
C LEU A 79 25.55 -13.20 -6.20
N ASP A 80 24.75 -14.15 -5.73
CA ASP A 80 25.23 -15.38 -5.08
C ASP A 80 25.99 -16.29 -6.07
N TRP A 81 25.51 -16.41 -7.31
CA TRP A 81 26.19 -17.17 -8.37
C TRP A 81 27.56 -16.57 -8.71
N ASN A 82 27.63 -15.24 -8.87
CA ASN A 82 28.87 -14.52 -9.13
C ASN A 82 29.88 -14.63 -7.97
N GLN A 83 29.42 -14.71 -6.72
CA GLN A 83 30.31 -14.92 -5.56
C GLN A 83 30.84 -16.36 -5.48
N LYS A 84 30.03 -17.37 -5.82
CA LYS A 84 30.48 -18.77 -5.83
C LYS A 84 31.52 -19.04 -6.91
N ASN A 85 31.35 -18.48 -8.11
CA ASN A 85 32.32 -18.61 -9.20
C ASN A 85 33.66 -17.92 -8.93
N ARG A 86 33.72 -16.97 -7.98
CA ARG A 86 34.98 -16.34 -7.56
C ARG A 86 35.75 -17.10 -6.49
N LYS A 87 35.13 -18.11 -5.84
CA LYS A 87 35.75 -18.87 -4.73
C LYS A 87 36.36 -20.22 -5.15
N ASN A 88 36.13 -20.68 -6.38
CA ASN A 88 36.82 -21.85 -6.95
C ASN A 88 37.63 -21.44 -8.18
N PRO A 89 38.92 -21.09 -8.03
CA PRO A 89 39.91 -21.18 -9.10
C PRO A 89 40.34 -22.63 -9.35
#